data_AF-A0A0C2R8E4-F1
#
_entry.id   AF-A0A0C2R8E4-F1
#
_cell.length_a   1.000
_cell.length_b   1.000
_cell.length_c   1.000
_cell.angle_alpha   90.00
_cell.angle_beta   90.00
_cell.angle_gamma   90.00
#
_symmetry.space_group_name_H-M   'P 1'
#
loop_
_entity.id
_entity.type
_entity.pdbx_description
1 polymer ?
#
loop_
_entity_poly.entity_id
_entity_poly.type
_entity_poly.pdbx_seq_one_letter_code
_entity_poly.pdbx_strand_id
1 'polypeptide(L)' 'MIFLEYPEEIRKVIYTTNAVEAVNSQLRKVTKNKRVFPNDNAVFKTLYLAIEYMTKK' A
#
# COMPACT_ATOMS: atom_id res chain seq x y z
N MET A 1 9.13 23.45 -10.51
CA MET A 1 9.13 22.49 -9.38
C MET A 1 7.74 21.87 -9.39
N ILE A 2 7.58 20.68 -10.00
CA ILE A 2 6.27 20.07 -10.28
C ILE A 2 5.40 19.94 -9.01
N PHE A 3 6.01 19.72 -7.85
CA PHE A 3 5.28 19.68 -6.57
C PHE A 3 4.61 21.01 -6.19
N LEU A 4 5.26 22.15 -6.45
CA LEU A 4 4.74 23.47 -6.09
C LEU A 4 3.61 23.94 -7.00
N GLU A 5 3.45 23.30 -8.16
CA GLU A 5 2.39 23.59 -9.13
C GLU A 5 1.02 23.02 -8.69
N TYR A 6 0.99 22.12 -7.70
CA TYR A 6 -0.27 21.61 -7.14
C TYR A 6 -0.91 22.59 -6.14
N PRO A 7 -2.25 22.63 -6.06
CA PRO A 7 -2.99 23.29 -4.98
C PRO A 7 -2.53 22.86 -3.58
N GLU A 8 -2.73 23.74 -2.60
CA GLU A 8 -2.26 23.52 -1.22
C GLU A 8 -2.82 22.23 -0.60
N GLU A 9 -4.07 21.93 -0.90
CA GLU A 9 -4.77 20.73 -0.45
C GLU A 9 -4.08 19.46 -0.96
N ILE A 10 -3.68 19.45 -2.23
CA ILE A 10 -2.99 18.31 -2.85
C ILE A 10 -1.57 18.19 -2.30
N ARG A 11 -0.85 19.30 -2.13
CA ARG A 11 0.49 19.28 -1.52
C ARG A 11 0.48 18.73 -0.11
N LYS A 12 -0.54 19.08 0.68
CA LYS A 12 -0.73 18.54 2.03
C LYS A 12 -0.90 17.02 2.00
N VAL A 13 -1.71 16.49 1.09
CA VAL A 13 -1.89 15.04 0.92
C VAL A 13 -0.59 14.38 0.47
N ILE A 14 0.13 14.95 -0.49
CA ILE A 14 1.41 14.40 -0.98
C ILE A 14 2.48 14.40 0.11
N TYR A 15 2.54 15.47 0.93
CA TYR A 15 3.49 15.57 2.04
C TYR A 15 3.16 14.60 3.18
N THR A 16 1.91 14.13 3.29
CA THR A 16 1.56 13.10 4.26
C THR A 16 1.97 11.70 3.78
N THR A 17 2.70 10.97 4.60
CA THR A 17 3.07 9.57 4.32
C THR A 17 2.04 8.56 4.82
N ASN A 18 1.08 9.02 5.63
CA ASN A 18 0.10 8.19 6.34
C ASN A 18 -0.62 7.17 5.45
N ALA A 19 -1.04 7.56 4.24
CA ALA A 19 -1.76 6.68 3.33
C ALA A 19 -0.88 5.53 2.82
N VAL A 20 0.35 5.84 2.40
CA VAL A 20 1.31 4.85 1.88
C VAL A 20 1.82 3.94 3.01
N GLU A 21 2.11 4.52 4.18
CA GLU A 21 2.54 3.77 5.36
C GLU A 21 1.45 2.83 5.88
N ALA A 22 0.19 3.26 5.88
CA ALA A 22 -0.94 2.42 6.28
C ALA A 22 -1.05 1.17 5.38
N VAL A 23 -0.97 1.35 4.05
CA VAL A 23 -0.96 0.22 3.10
C VAL A 23 0.24 -0.70 3.35
N ASN A 24 1.45 -0.14 3.45
CA ASN A 24 2.66 -0.92 3.70
C ASN A 24 2.62 -1.71 5.02
N SER A 25 2.05 -1.13 6.07
CA SER A 25 1.86 -1.78 7.37
C SER A 25 0.96 -3.01 7.24
N GLN A 26 -0.15 -2.90 6.51
CA GLN A 26 -1.08 -4.02 6.30
C GLN A 26 -0.49 -5.11 5.41
N LEU A 27 0.18 -4.74 4.32
CA LEU A 27 0.86 -5.72 3.47
C LEU A 27 1.94 -6.48 4.25
N ARG A 28 2.73 -5.79 5.10
CA ARG A 28 3.70 -6.44 6.00
C ARG A 28 3.06 -7.43 6.95
N LYS A 29 1.87 -7.14 7.50
CA LYS A 29 1.16 -8.09 8.38
C LYS A 29 0.81 -9.39 7.65
N VAL A 30 0.35 -9.29 6.41
CA VAL A 30 -0.04 -10.46 5.60
C VAL A 30 1.18 -11.28 5.18
N THR A 31 2.31 -10.63 4.88
CA THR A 31 3.53 -11.33 4.46
C THR A 31 4.40 -11.82 5.62
N LYS A 32 4.29 -11.25 6.84
CA LYS A 32 5.12 -11.61 8.01
C LYS A 32 5.12 -13.10 8.33
N ASN A 33 3.97 -13.76 8.18
CA ASN A 33 3.80 -15.18 8.49
C ASN A 33 4.11 -16.11 7.30
N LYS A 34 4.27 -15.58 6.08
CA LYS A 34 4.63 -16.34 4.87
C LYS A 34 5.98 -15.88 4.33
N ARG A 35 7.06 -16.53 4.78
CA ARG A 35 8.44 -16.21 4.38
C ARG A 35 8.82 -16.72 2.99
N VAL A 36 8.15 -17.76 2.50
CA VAL A 36 8.41 -18.36 1.18
C VAL A 36 7.09 -18.51 0.45
N PHE A 37 7.09 -18.13 -0.82
CA PHE A 37 5.98 -18.35 -1.72
C PHE A 37 6.37 -19.39 -2.77
N PRO A 38 5.43 -20.22 -3.24
CA PRO A 38 5.72 -21.29 -4.20
C PRO A 38 6.03 -20.78 -5.61
N ASN A 39 5.59 -19.56 -5.95
CA ASN A 39 5.87 -18.85 -7.19
C ASN A 39 5.42 -17.39 -7.06
N ASP A 40 5.80 -16.55 -8.03
CA ASP A 40 5.48 -15.11 -8.03
C ASP A 40 3.97 -14.84 -8.09
N ASN A 41 3.23 -15.63 -8.85
CA ASN A 41 1.76 -15.50 -8.96
C ASN A 41 1.07 -15.67 -7.59
N ALA A 42 1.58 -16.55 -6.74
CA ALA A 42 1.06 -16.74 -5.38
C ALA A 42 1.28 -15.49 -4.50
N VAL A 43 2.39 -14.78 -4.68
CA VAL A 43 2.66 -13.49 -4.02
C VAL A 43 1.65 -12.46 -4.48
N PHE A 44 1.53 -12.26 -5.79
CA PHE A 44 0.62 -11.27 -6.37
C PHE A 44 -0.83 -11.51 -5.97
N LYS A 45 -1.30 -12.76 -6.00
CA LYS A 45 -2.64 -13.12 -5.57
C LYS A 45 -2.87 -12.81 -4.10
N THR A 46 -1.89 -13.08 -3.24
CA THR A 46 -1.99 -12.79 -1.80
C THR A 46 -2.08 -11.29 -1.54
N LEU A 47 -1.25 -10.49 -2.20
CA LEU A 47 -1.27 -9.03 -2.08
C LEU A 47 -2.58 -8.43 -2.63
N TYR A 48 -3.06 -8.93 -3.78
CA TYR A 48 -4.34 -8.51 -4.35
C TYR A 48 -5.50 -8.74 -3.38
N LEU A 49 -5.62 -9.94 -2.82
CA LEU A 49 -6.67 -10.27 -1.85
C LEU A 49 -6.55 -9.42 -0.57
N ALA A 50 -5.33 -9.13 -0.12
CA ALA A 50 -5.11 -8.24 1.01
C ALA A 50 -5.61 -6.81 0.73
N ILE A 51 -5.33 -6.28 -0.46
CA ILE A 51 -5.81 -4.97 -0.89
C ILE A 51 -7.33 -4.96 -1.01
N GLU A 52 -7.91 -5.96 -1.65
CA GLU A 52 -9.37 -6.09 -1.77
C GLU A 52 -10.06 -6.13 -0.40
N TYR A 53 -9.48 -6.85 0.58
CA TYR A 53 -9.98 -6.88 1.95
C TYR A 53 -9.87 -5.51 2.64
N MET A 54 -8.79 -4.76 2.43
CA MET A 54 -8.64 -3.41 2.98
C MET A 54 -9.65 -2.43 2.38
N THR A 55 -9.97 -2.55 1.09
CA THR A 55 -10.90 -1.65 0.39
C THR A 55 -12.37 -1.96 0.69
N LYS A 56 -12.71 -3.23 0.97
CA LYS A 56 -14.07 -3.64 1.33
C LYS A 56 -14.45 -3.34 2.80
N LYS A 57 -13.46 -3.04 3.63
CA LYS A 57 -13.64 -2.71 5.04
C LYS A 57 -14.00 -1.24 5.22
#